data_AF-A0A1B0FJW0-F1
#
_entry.id   AF-A0A1B0FJW0-F1
#
_cell.length_a   1.000
_cell.length_b   1.000
_cell.length_c   1.000
_cell.angle_alpha   90.00
_cell.angle_beta   90.00
_cell.angle_gamma   90.00
#
_symmetry.space_group_name_H-M   'P 1'
#
loop_
_entity.id
_entity.type
_entity.pdbx_description
1 polymer ?
#
loop_
_entity_poly.entity_id
_entity_poly.type
_entity_poly.pdbx_seq_one_letter_code
_entity_poly.pdbx_strand_id
1 'polypeptide(L)'
;MKSLSWNEYCNVTLELIVEINSHLALFRDLLIHVGQTKDCPELREKIRKLRRTCVEAFKHTEQILMPQVKSVTDERNTALLCSFLRK
;
A
#
# COMPACT_ATOMS: atom_id res chain seq x y z
N MET A 1 16.35 20.40 6.54
CA MET A 1 15.35 19.33 6.46
C MET A 1 14.86 19.09 7.88
N LYS A 2 13.63 19.48 8.24
CA LYS A 2 13.13 19.26 9.61
C LYS A 2 12.77 17.78 9.76
N SER A 3 13.36 17.08 10.72
CA SER A 3 12.98 15.72 11.08
C SER A 3 11.60 15.74 11.73
N LEU A 4 10.69 14.89 11.26
CA LEU A 4 9.38 14.67 11.88
C LEU A 4 9.58 14.16 13.31
N SER A 5 8.69 14.54 14.23
CA SER A 5 8.64 13.90 15.54
C SER A 5 8.20 12.43 15.39
N TRP A 6 8.61 11.54 16.31
CA TRP A 6 8.16 10.13 16.32
C TRP A 6 6.62 9.99 16.30
N ASN A 7 5.90 10.92 16.92
CA ASN A 7 4.43 10.93 16.91
C ASN A 7 3.86 11.29 15.53
N GLU A 8 4.42 12.30 14.86
CA GLU A 8 4.05 12.60 13.46
C GLU A 8 4.38 11.44 12.53
N TYR A 9 5.52 10.77 12.74
CA TYR A 9 5.90 9.61 11.95
C TYR A 9 4.89 8.45 12.07
N CYS A 10 4.52 8.10 13.31
CA CYS A 10 3.52 7.07 13.57
C CYS A 10 2.16 7.44 12.95
N ASN A 11 1.74 8.71 13.06
CA ASN A 11 0.48 9.18 12.48
C ASN A 11 0.47 9.09 10.95
N VAL A 12 1.50 9.62 10.28
CA VAL A 12 1.62 9.56 8.81
C VAL A 12 1.66 8.11 8.33
N THR A 13 2.40 7.24 9.04
CA THR A 13 2.47 5.81 8.69
C THR A 13 1.11 5.12 8.85
N LEU A 14 0.39 5.41 9.94
CA LEU A 14 -0.92 4.83 10.20
C LEU A 14 -1.94 5.28 9.14
N GLU A 15 -1.97 6.56 8.79
CA GLU A 15 -2.85 7.11 7.75
C GLU A 15 -2.62 6.42 6.40
N LEU A 16 -1.36 6.28 5.96
CA LEU A 16 -1.02 5.63 4.70
C LEU A 16 -1.40 4.15 4.67
N ILE A 17 -1.23 3.43 5.80
CA ILE A 17 -1.65 2.03 5.92
C ILE A 17 -3.17 1.89 5.83
N VAL A 18 -3.92 2.77 6.52
CA VAL A 18 -5.39 2.78 6.47
C VAL A 18 -5.87 3.06 5.06
N GLU A 19 -5.27 4.04 4.38
CA GLU A 19 -5.61 4.39 3.00
C GLU A 19 -5.39 3.20 2.05
N ILE A 20 -4.24 2.53 2.14
CA ILE A 20 -3.95 1.31 1.36
C ILE A 20 -4.98 0.22 1.64
N ASN A 21 -5.29 -0.04 2.91
CA ASN A 21 -6.23 -1.10 3.29
C ASN A 21 -7.63 -0.83 2.75
N SER A 22 -8.06 0.44 2.71
CA SER A 22 -9.35 0.82 2.15
C SER A 22 -9.44 0.52 0.65
N HIS A 23 -8.38 0.83 -0.11
CA HIS A 23 -8.29 0.52 -1.54
C HIS A 23 -8.30 -0.99 -1.81
N LEU A 24 -7.59 -1.77 -1.00
CA LEU A 24 -7.58 -3.23 -1.10
C LEU A 24 -8.93 -3.86 -0.75
N ALA A 25 -9.63 -3.34 0.26
CA ALA A 25 -10.96 -3.81 0.62
C ALA A 25 -11.95 -3.62 -0.55
N LEU A 26 -11.98 -2.41 -1.12
CA LEU A 26 -12.81 -2.12 -2.29
C LEU A 26 -12.44 -2.98 -3.50
N PHE A 27 -11.15 -3.22 -3.72
CA PHE A 27 -10.68 -4.06 -4.81
C PHE A 27 -11.13 -5.51 -4.63
N ARG A 28 -11.04 -6.05 -3.41
CA ARG A 28 -11.52 -7.38 -3.06
C ARG A 28 -13.02 -7.52 -3.28
N ASP A 29 -13.81 -6.53 -2.87
CA ASP A 29 -15.27 -6.56 -3.03
C ASP A 29 -15.67 -6.64 -4.51
N LEU A 30 -14.97 -5.92 -5.38
CA LEU A 30 -15.22 -6.00 -6.82
C LEU A 30 -14.77 -7.34 -7.41
N LEU A 31 -13.67 -7.92 -6.92
CA LEU A 31 -13.18 -9.21 -7.41
C LEU A 31 -14.14 -10.37 -7.11
N ILE A 32 -14.93 -10.30 -6.03
CA ILE A 32 -15.93 -11.32 -5.71
C ILE A 32 -16.93 -11.51 -6.85
N HIS A 33 -17.22 -10.46 -7.62
CA HIS A 33 -18.18 -10.51 -8.72
C HIS A 33 -17.63 -11.07 -10.04
N VAL A 34 -16.32 -11.32 -10.14
CA VAL A 34 -15.72 -11.95 -11.33
C VAL A 34 -16.13 -13.42 -11.41
N GLY A 35 -16.54 -13.87 -12.59
CA GLY A 35 -17.10 -15.22 -12.79
C GLY A 35 -18.51 -15.42 -12.21
N GLN A 36 -19.12 -14.38 -11.63
CA GLN A 36 -20.53 -14.39 -11.21
C GLN A 36 -21.44 -13.81 -12.30
N THR A 37 -22.75 -13.84 -12.07
CA THR A 37 -23.75 -13.26 -13.00
C THR A 37 -23.58 -11.76 -13.27
N LYS A 38 -22.85 -11.05 -12.42
CA LYS A 38 -22.53 -9.62 -12.54
C LYS A 38 -21.21 -9.34 -13.29
N ASP A 39 -20.52 -10.37 -13.77
CA ASP A 39 -19.26 -10.21 -14.50
C ASP A 39 -19.50 -9.67 -15.92
N CYS A 40 -19.36 -8.35 -16.06
CA CYS A 40 -19.55 -7.64 -17.33
C CYS A 40 -18.32 -6.78 -17.69
N PRO A 41 -18.19 -6.34 -18.96
CA PRO A 41 -17.07 -5.51 -19.39
C PRO A 41 -16.85 -4.25 -18.54
N GLU A 42 -17.92 -3.63 -18.09
CA GLU A 42 -17.90 -2.41 -17.28
C GLU A 42 -17.30 -2.68 -15.89
N LEU A 43 -17.70 -3.78 -15.24
CA LEU A 43 -17.13 -4.21 -13.98
C LEU A 43 -15.63 -4.55 -14.16
N ARG A 44 -15.28 -5.28 -15.22
CA ARG A 44 -13.88 -5.62 -15.51
C ARG A 44 -13.02 -4.39 -15.74
N GLU A 45 -13.55 -3.35 -16.38
CA GLU A 45 -12.83 -2.09 -16.54
C GLU A 45 -12.73 -1.31 -15.23
N LYS A 46 -13.76 -1.33 -14.38
CA LYS A 46 -13.71 -0.75 -13.03
C LYS A 46 -12.62 -1.42 -12.18
N ILE A 47 -12.53 -2.74 -12.21
CA ILE A 47 -11.47 -3.52 -11.55
C ILE A 47 -10.09 -3.12 -12.11
N ARG A 48 -9.94 -3.01 -13.43
CA ARG A 48 -8.66 -2.58 -14.05
C ARG A 48 -8.24 -1.18 -13.61
N LYS A 49 -9.18 -0.23 -13.56
CA LYS A 49 -8.93 1.14 -13.09
C LYS A 49 -8.52 1.15 -11.62
N LEU A 50 -9.30 0.50 -10.75
CA LEU A 50 -9.01 0.45 -9.33
C LEU A 50 -7.66 -0.19 -9.05
N ARG A 51 -7.29 -1.26 -9.77
CA ARG A 51 -5.96 -1.87 -9.66
C ARG A 51 -4.83 -0.88 -9.95
N ARG A 52 -4.97 -0.02 -10.98
CA ARG A 52 -3.98 1.01 -11.29
C ARG A 52 -3.87 2.02 -10.16
N THR A 53 -5.01 2.49 -9.65
CA THR A 53 -5.06 3.41 -8.50
C THR A 53 -4.40 2.81 -7.26
N CYS A 54 -4.68 1.55 -6.92
CA CYS A 54 -4.00 0.87 -5.80
C CYS A 54 -2.48 0.89 -6.00
N VAL A 55 -1.99 0.49 -7.16
CA VAL A 55 -0.54 0.45 -7.45
C VAL A 55 0.10 1.83 -7.36
N GLU A 56 -0.56 2.88 -7.83
CA GLU A 56 -0.07 4.26 -7.72
C GLU A 56 -0.02 4.74 -6.26
N ALA A 57 -1.09 4.51 -5.49
CA ALA A 57 -1.14 4.84 -4.06
C ALA A 57 -0.06 4.09 -3.27
N PHE A 58 0.18 2.82 -3.59
CA PHE A 58 1.26 2.02 -3.01
C PHE A 58 2.65 2.58 -3.33
N LYS A 59 2.93 2.96 -4.59
CA LYS A 59 4.20 3.56 -4.98
C LYS A 59 4.45 4.91 -4.28
N HIS A 60 3.40 5.73 -4.18
CA HIS A 60 3.46 6.99 -3.45
C HIS A 60 3.76 6.76 -1.96
N THR A 61 3.07 5.79 -1.34
CA THR A 61 3.32 5.40 0.05
C THR A 61 4.74 4.87 0.23
N GLU A 62 5.24 4.04 -0.69
CA GLU A 62 6.60 3.51 -0.67
C GLU A 62 7.64 4.65 -0.72
N GLN A 63 7.43 5.67 -1.55
CA GLN A 63 8.33 6.83 -1.63
C GLN A 63 8.37 7.66 -0.33
N ILE A 64 7.28 7.69 0.42
CA ILE A 64 7.20 8.41 1.71
C ILE A 64 7.79 7.55 2.83
N LEU A 65 7.46 6.26 2.85
CA LEU A 65 7.78 5.34 3.93
C LEU A 65 9.22 4.81 3.83
N MET A 66 9.70 4.45 2.63
CA MET A 66 11.01 3.81 2.45
C MET A 66 12.21 4.67 2.88
N PRO A 67 12.29 5.99 2.59
CA PRO A 67 13.37 6.82 3.11
C PRO A 67 13.43 6.81 4.63
N GLN A 68 12.26 6.76 5.29
CA GLN A 68 12.15 6.79 6.74
C GLN A 68 12.40 5.41 7.35
N VAL A 69 11.92 4.33 6.73
CA VAL A 69 12.24 2.95 7.11
C VAL A 69 13.74 2.71 6.99
N LYS A 70 14.40 3.20 5.92
CA LYS A 70 15.86 3.11 5.75
C LYS A 70 16.60 3.86 6.85
N SER A 71 16.15 5.04 7.27
CA SER A 71 16.76 5.74 8.42
C SER A 71 16.58 5.02 9.76
N VAL A 72 15.51 4.22 9.92
CA VAL A 72 15.26 3.42 11.14
C VAL A 72 15.96 2.06 11.07
N THR A 73 16.10 1.47 9.88
CA THR A 73 16.73 0.15 9.69
C THR A 73 18.26 0.21 9.62
N ASP A 74 18.87 1.37 9.38
CA ASP A 74 20.33 1.55 9.44
C ASP A 74 20.88 1.28 10.84
N GLU A 75 20.07 1.42 11.89
CA GLU A 75 20.52 1.14 13.26
C GLU A 75 20.31 -0.30 13.73
N ARG A 76 19.35 -1.10 13.19
CA ARG A 76 19.07 -2.43 13.79
C ARG A 76 18.68 -3.61 12.89
N ASN A 77 18.11 -3.48 11.69
CA ASN A 77 17.42 -4.64 11.08
C ASN A 77 17.34 -4.70 9.54
N THR A 78 18.15 -3.96 8.78
CA THR A 78 18.19 -4.03 7.30
C THR A 78 18.39 -5.44 6.73
N ALA A 79 19.09 -6.34 7.44
CA ALA A 79 19.35 -7.71 6.99
C ALA A 79 18.12 -8.65 7.06
N LEU A 80 17.20 -8.42 8.01
CA LEU A 80 16.07 -9.33 8.25
C LEU A 80 14.85 -9.00 7.37
N LEU A 81 14.60 -7.72 7.07
CA LEU A 81 13.48 -7.34 6.21
C LEU A 81 13.72 -7.71 4.73
N CYS A 82 14.96 -7.57 4.26
CA CYS A 82 15.36 -7.97 2.90
C CYS A 82 15.32 -9.49 2.66
N SER A 83 15.47 -10.30 3.71
CA SER A 83 15.37 -11.77 3.61
C SER A 83 13.93 -12.27 3.67
N PHE A 84 13.02 -11.54 4.34
CA PHE A 84 11.60 -11.89 4.41
C PHE A 84 10.84 -11.54 3.13
N LEU A 85 11.22 -10.45 2.44
CA LEU A 85 10.57 -10.00 1.20
C LEU A 85 11.09 -10.65 -0.09
N ARG A 86 12.07 -11.57 0.01
CA ARG A 86 12.66 -12.30 -1.13
C ARG A 86 12.24 -13.77 -1.23
N LYS A 87 11.35 -14.25 -0.36
CA LYS A 87 10.76 -15.59 -0.46
C LYS A 87 9.34 -15.52 -0.98
#